data_AF-A0A813D4J5-F1
#
_entry.id   AF-A0A813D4J5-F1
#
_cell.length_a   1.000
_cell.length_b   1.000
_cell.length_c   1.000
_cell.angle_alpha   90.00
_cell.angle_beta   90.00
_cell.angle_gamma   90.00
#
_symmetry.space_group_name_H-M   'P 1'
#
loop_
_entity.id
_entity.type
_entity.pdbx_description
1 polymer ?
#
loop_
_entity_poly.entity_id
_entity_poly.type
_entity_poly.pdbx_seq_one_letter_code
_entity_poly.pdbx_strand_id
1 'polypeptide(L)'
;MKNVIRIGARALSSRAARPNIPPVLLLGDPRLQQLSQPCDFADQEAIVRVEQELQGALARFRNQNGYGRAMSAPQIDRHMRMIACDLGRDAVHRPGEQPFTLCNPEVLSRSTETFSLWDDCMSFPDLMG
;
A
#
# COMPACT_ATOMS: atom_id res chain seq x y z
N MET A 1 -8.10 23.68 28.95
CA MET A 1 -8.61 23.85 27.57
C MET A 1 -8.01 22.73 26.72
N LYS A 2 -8.82 21.79 26.22
CA LYS A 2 -8.36 20.62 25.45
C LYS A 2 -8.42 20.96 23.96
N ASN A 3 -7.26 21.10 23.30
CA ASN A 3 -7.21 21.26 21.85
C ASN A 3 -7.41 19.89 21.20
N VAL A 4 -8.61 19.64 20.70
CA VAL A 4 -8.92 18.48 19.86
C VAL A 4 -8.55 18.84 18.43
N ILE A 5 -7.46 18.25 17.93
CA ILE A 5 -7.09 18.33 16.51
C ILE A 5 -8.05 17.41 15.75
N ARG A 6 -8.92 17.99 14.92
CA ARG A 6 -9.77 17.25 13.97
C ARG A 6 -8.96 16.96 12.71
N ILE A 7 -8.56 15.71 12.51
CA ILE A 7 -8.05 15.23 11.22
C ILE A 7 -9.26 15.05 10.31
N GLY A 8 -9.46 15.97 9.37
CA GLY A 8 -10.55 15.90 8.40
C GLY A 8 -10.26 14.85 7.34
N ALA A 9 -10.87 13.67 7.44
CA ALA A 9 -10.99 12.75 6.32
C ALA A 9 -11.99 13.36 5.32
N ARG A 10 -11.49 13.94 4.22
CA ARG A 10 -12.34 14.48 3.16
C ARG A 10 -12.58 13.39 2.13
N ALA A 11 -13.80 12.84 2.12
CA ALA A 11 -14.23 11.92 1.07
C ALA A 11 -14.27 12.68 -0.27
N LEU A 12 -13.34 12.38 -1.17
CA LEU A 12 -13.35 12.89 -2.54
C LEU A 12 -14.31 12.04 -3.36
N SER A 13 -15.56 12.48 -3.47
CA SER A 13 -16.52 11.94 -4.44
C SER A 13 -16.44 12.76 -5.72
N SER A 14 -15.72 12.23 -6.71
CA SER A 14 -15.96 12.55 -8.11
C SER A 14 -15.95 11.24 -8.88
N ARG A 15 -16.87 11.09 -9.84
CA ARG A 15 -17.06 9.88 -10.64
C ARG A 15 -15.89 9.74 -11.62
N ALA A 16 -14.71 9.36 -11.11
CA ALA A 16 -13.49 9.19 -11.90
C ALA A 16 -13.65 8.00 -12.87
N ALA A 17 -13.09 8.14 -14.07
CA ALA A 17 -12.85 7.00 -14.95
C ALA A 17 -12.17 5.88 -14.14
N ARG A 18 -12.55 4.62 -14.38
CA ARG A 18 -11.96 3.49 -13.62
C ARG A 18 -10.44 3.59 -13.72
N PRO A 19 -9.71 3.66 -12.60
CA PRO A 19 -8.26 3.79 -12.64
C PRO A 19 -7.68 2.61 -13.42
N ASN A 20 -6.72 2.88 -14.30
CA ASN A 20 -5.96 1.83 -14.95
C ASN A 20 -5.18 1.08 -13.87
N ILE A 21 -5.43 -0.21 -13.67
CA ILE A 21 -4.77 -0.99 -12.62
C ILE A 21 -3.52 -1.66 -13.21
N PRO A 22 -2.30 -1.21 -12.86
CA PRO A 22 -1.08 -1.78 -13.44
C PRO A 22 -0.88 -3.25 -13.00
N PRO A 23 -0.13 -4.04 -13.77
CA PRO A 23 0.31 -5.38 -13.34
C PRO A 23 1.30 -5.29 -12.18
N VAL A 24 1.37 -6.38 -11.39
CA VAL A 24 2.41 -6.55 -10.39
C VAL A 24 3.69 -7.03 -11.08
N LEU A 25 4.79 -6.31 -10.88
CA LEU A 25 6.11 -6.70 -11.36
C LEU A 25 6.59 -7.94 -10.62
N LEU A 26 7.17 -8.88 -11.37
CA LEU A 26 7.70 -10.13 -10.81
C LEU A 26 9.18 -9.99 -10.42
N LEU A 27 9.61 -10.82 -9.48
CA LEU A 27 11.00 -10.92 -9.04
C LEU A 27 11.93 -11.09 -10.24
N GLY A 28 13.04 -10.35 -10.23
CA GLY A 28 13.98 -10.27 -11.35
C GLY A 28 13.76 -9.07 -12.26
N ASP A 29 12.61 -8.39 -12.19
CA ASP A 29 12.41 -7.12 -12.87
C ASP A 29 13.31 -6.02 -12.25
N PRO A 30 14.21 -5.38 -13.04
CA PRO A 30 15.14 -4.38 -12.51
C PRO A 30 14.46 -3.14 -11.93
N ARG A 31 13.20 -2.87 -12.30
CA ARG A 31 12.43 -1.77 -11.72
C ARG A 31 12.19 -1.96 -10.23
N LEU A 32 12.08 -3.20 -9.74
CA LEU A 32 11.93 -3.47 -8.31
C LEU A 32 13.14 -3.05 -7.47
N GLN A 33 14.30 -2.81 -8.09
CA GLN A 33 15.52 -2.34 -7.43
C GLN A 33 15.68 -0.80 -7.44
N GLN A 34 14.77 -0.08 -8.10
CA GLN A 34 14.84 1.37 -8.17
C GLN A 34 14.34 2.01 -6.86
N LEU A 35 15.10 2.99 -6.36
CA LEU A 35 14.75 3.72 -5.15
C LEU A 35 13.50 4.59 -5.37
N SER A 36 12.51 4.42 -4.49
CA SER A 36 11.33 5.28 -4.46
C SER A 36 11.67 6.70 -4.00
N GLN A 37 11.11 7.69 -4.70
CA GLN A 37 11.14 9.09 -4.27
C GLN A 37 10.09 9.36 -3.18
N PRO A 38 10.34 10.30 -2.26
CA PRO A 38 9.33 10.75 -1.32
C PRO A 38 8.07 11.26 -2.01
N CYS A 39 6.90 11.01 -1.42
CA CYS A 39 5.67 11.67 -1.82
C CYS A 39 5.82 13.18 -1.61
N ASP A 40 5.57 13.97 -2.65
CA ASP A 40 5.40 15.42 -2.55
C ASP A 40 3.93 15.74 -2.31
N PHE A 41 3.60 16.21 -1.11
CA PHE A 41 2.23 16.55 -0.74
C PHE A 41 1.69 17.81 -1.46
N ALA A 42 2.55 18.58 -2.14
CA ALA A 42 2.11 19.63 -3.05
C ALA A 42 1.49 19.05 -4.33
N ASP A 43 1.93 17.87 -4.78
CA ASP A 43 1.38 17.16 -5.94
C ASP A 43 0.28 16.17 -5.52
N GLN A 44 -0.85 16.73 -5.11
CA GLN A 44 -2.01 15.94 -4.67
C GLN A 44 -2.57 15.04 -5.78
N GLU A 45 -2.48 15.47 -7.04
CA GLU A 45 -2.97 14.70 -8.18
C GLU A 45 -2.15 13.42 -8.38
N ALA A 46 -0.82 13.51 -8.32
CA ALA A 46 0.04 12.33 -8.40
C ALA A 46 -0.19 11.38 -7.23
N ILE A 47 -0.33 11.90 -6.00
CA ILE A 47 -0.60 11.07 -4.82
C ILE A 47 -1.91 10.30 -4.98
N VAL A 48 -3.01 10.99 -5.30
CA VAL A 48 -4.34 10.35 -5.43
C VAL A 48 -4.34 9.32 -6.55
N ARG A 49 -3.67 9.61 -7.67
CA ARG A 49 -3.56 8.67 -8.80
C ARG A 49 -2.82 7.40 -8.38
N VAL A 50 -1.62 7.52 -7.79
CA VAL A 50 -0.81 6.36 -7.38
C VAL A 50 -1.52 5.57 -6.27
N GLU A 51 -2.18 6.25 -5.34
CA GLU A 51 -2.97 5.60 -4.29
C GLU A 51 -4.08 4.72 -4.88
N GLN A 52 -4.85 5.24 -5.84
CA GLN A 52 -5.93 4.50 -6.49
C GLN A 52 -5.42 3.30 -7.29
N GLU A 53 -4.33 3.48 -8.05
CA GLU A 53 -3.68 2.39 -8.79
C GLU A 53 -3.19 1.29 -7.84
N LEU A 54 -2.55 1.68 -6.74
CA LEU A 54 -1.95 0.76 -5.76
C LEU A 54 -3.01 -0.01 -4.96
N GLN A 55 -4.03 0.67 -4.44
CA GLN A 55 -5.14 0.01 -3.75
C GLN A 55 -5.92 -0.91 -4.69
N GLY A 56 -6.14 -0.49 -5.94
CA GLY A 56 -6.81 -1.31 -6.94
C GLY A 56 -5.98 -2.54 -7.34
N ALA A 57 -4.66 -2.41 -7.44
CA ALA A 57 -3.77 -3.54 -7.70
C ALA A 57 -3.75 -4.54 -6.53
N LEU A 58 -3.67 -4.05 -5.29
CA LEU A 58 -3.78 -4.88 -4.08
C LEU A 58 -5.12 -5.63 -4.04
N ALA A 59 -6.24 -4.94 -4.26
CA ALA A 59 -7.56 -5.56 -4.27
C ALA A 59 -7.70 -6.61 -5.37
N ARG A 60 -7.21 -6.32 -6.59
CA ARG A 60 -7.20 -7.27 -7.71
C ARG A 60 -6.39 -8.52 -7.37
N PHE A 61 -5.19 -8.35 -6.83
CA PHE A 61 -4.33 -9.46 -6.44
C PHE A 61 -5.00 -10.34 -5.38
N ARG A 62 -5.57 -9.73 -4.33
CA ARG A 62 -6.27 -10.44 -3.25
C ARG A 62 -7.46 -11.25 -3.76
N ASN A 63 -8.26 -10.66 -4.66
CA ASN A 63 -9.39 -11.35 -5.27
C ASN A 63 -8.98 -12.55 -6.12
N GLN A 64 -7.78 -12.52 -6.72
CA GLN A 64 -7.28 -13.59 -7.59
C GLN A 64 -6.58 -14.71 -6.81
N ASN A 65 -5.86 -14.37 -5.73
CA ASN A 65 -4.95 -15.29 -5.06
C ASN A 65 -5.35 -15.66 -3.62
N GLY A 66 -6.29 -14.93 -3.01
CA GLY A 66 -6.75 -15.18 -1.63
C GLY A 66 -5.83 -14.64 -0.53
N TYR A 67 -4.70 -14.01 -0.88
CA TYR A 67 -3.77 -13.39 0.08
C TYR A 67 -3.26 -12.02 -0.39
N GLY A 68 -2.43 -11.36 0.43
CA GLY A 68 -1.82 -10.06 0.15
C GLY A 68 -2.32 -8.99 1.11
N ARG A 69 -1.53 -8.65 2.13
CA ARG A 69 -1.92 -7.71 3.19
C ARG A 69 -1.45 -6.27 2.92
N ALA A 70 -0.36 -6.11 2.20
CA ALA A 70 0.16 -4.80 1.83
C ALA A 70 0.97 -4.87 0.53
N MET A 71 0.84 -3.86 -0.34
CA MET A 71 1.56 -3.72 -1.60
C MET A 71 2.28 -2.37 -1.63
N SER A 72 3.53 -2.37 -2.08
CA SER A 72 4.32 -1.15 -2.26
C SER A 72 4.23 -0.64 -3.70
N ALA A 73 4.25 0.68 -3.88
CA ALA A 73 4.14 1.33 -5.19
C ALA A 73 5.16 0.83 -6.24
N PRO A 74 6.43 0.51 -5.91
CA PRO A 74 7.37 -0.05 -6.88
C PRO A 74 6.89 -1.36 -7.52
N GLN A 75 6.08 -2.16 -6.82
CA GLN A 75 5.52 -3.40 -7.37
C GLN A 75 4.57 -3.16 -8.53
N ILE A 76 4.08 -1.95 -8.73
CA ILE A 76 3.23 -1.55 -9.87
C ILE A 76 3.92 -0.52 -10.77
N ASP A 77 5.26 -0.48 -10.75
CA ASP A 77 6.07 0.46 -11.53
C ASP A 77 5.76 1.94 -11.19
N ARG A 78 5.63 2.23 -9.89
CA ARG A 78 5.48 3.57 -9.33
C ARG A 78 6.54 3.79 -8.26
N HIS A 79 7.61 4.51 -8.58
CA HIS A 79 8.73 4.76 -7.66
C HIS A 79 8.44 5.91 -6.69
N MET A 80 7.37 5.75 -5.89
CA MET A 80 6.94 6.66 -4.84
C MET A 80 6.97 5.92 -3.48
N ARG A 81 7.31 6.62 -2.39
CA ARG A 81 7.32 6.05 -1.02
C ARG A 81 5.90 5.86 -0.49
N MET A 82 5.20 4.89 -1.06
CA MET A 82 3.79 4.62 -0.76
C MET A 82 3.53 3.12 -0.60
N ILE A 83 2.75 2.75 0.41
CA ILE A 83 2.35 1.37 0.72
C ILE A 83 0.84 1.33 0.97
N ALA A 84 0.10 0.57 0.17
CA ALA A 84 -1.31 0.28 0.46
C ALA A 84 -1.42 -0.95 1.35
N CYS A 85 -2.33 -0.92 2.31
CA CYS A 85 -2.57 -1.97 3.28
C CYS A 85 -4.07 -2.33 3.32
N ASP A 86 -4.36 -3.63 3.33
CA ASP A 86 -5.68 -4.21 3.64
C ASP A 86 -5.46 -5.36 4.62
N LEU A 87 -5.62 -5.05 5.90
CA LEU A 87 -5.35 -5.96 7.00
C LEU A 87 -6.58 -6.79 7.43
N GLY A 88 -7.70 -6.65 6.72
CA GLY A 88 -8.94 -7.34 7.06
C GLY A 88 -9.57 -6.91 8.39
N ARG A 89 -10.61 -7.63 8.81
CA ARG A 89 -11.42 -7.31 10.01
C ARG A 89 -10.78 -7.75 11.33
N ASP A 90 -9.77 -8.62 11.25
CA ASP A 90 -9.18 -9.30 12.42
C ASP A 90 -7.88 -8.63 12.90
N ALA A 91 -7.47 -7.53 12.25
CA ALA A 91 -6.34 -6.75 12.70
C ALA A 91 -6.68 -5.99 13.99
N VAL A 92 -5.75 -6.01 14.95
CA VAL A 92 -5.83 -5.34 16.26
C VAL A 92 -6.09 -3.82 16.15
N HIS A 93 -5.97 -3.24 14.95
CA HIS A 93 -6.48 -1.92 14.60
C HIS A 93 -7.91 -2.04 14.05
N ARG A 94 -8.88 -1.96 14.97
CA ARG A 94 -10.34 -1.81 14.81
C ARG A 94 -11.04 -2.72 13.76
N PRO A 95 -12.00 -3.56 14.19
CA PRO A 95 -12.90 -4.27 13.28
C PRO A 95 -13.60 -3.32 12.30
N GLY A 96 -13.33 -3.46 11.00
CA GLY A 96 -13.99 -2.72 9.93
C GLY A 96 -13.25 -1.51 9.35
N GLU A 97 -11.95 -1.34 9.61
CA GLU A 97 -11.18 -0.32 8.89
C GLU A 97 -11.01 -0.69 7.40
N GLN A 98 -11.23 0.30 6.54
CA GLN A 98 -11.09 0.20 5.09
C GLN A 98 -9.60 0.07 4.72
N PRO A 99 -9.27 -0.39 3.50
CA PRO A 99 -7.92 -0.26 2.99
C PRO A 99 -7.38 1.15 3.19
N PHE A 100 -6.13 1.26 3.62
CA PHE A 100 -5.47 2.55 3.87
C PHE A 100 -4.10 2.58 3.21
N THR A 101 -3.54 3.78 3.07
CA THR A 101 -2.25 3.98 2.42
C THR A 101 -1.31 4.79 3.31
N LEU A 102 -0.08 4.29 3.46
CA LEU A 102 1.00 4.96 4.15
C LEU A 102 1.84 5.75 3.12
N CYS A 103 2.01 7.04 3.35
CA CYS A 103 2.85 7.92 2.54
C CYS A 103 4.10 8.31 3.33
N ASN A 104 5.27 8.21 2.71
CA ASN A 104 6.57 8.46 3.34
C ASN A 104 6.77 7.73 4.69
N PRO A 105 6.41 6.43 4.81
CA PRO A 105 6.56 5.74 6.08
C PRO A 105 8.02 5.71 6.53
N GLU A 106 8.22 5.83 7.85
CA GLU A 106 9.51 5.80 8.53
C GLU A 106 9.42 4.94 9.78
N VAL A 107 10.43 4.09 9.99
CA VAL A 107 10.56 3.28 11.20
C VAL A 107 11.32 4.10 12.25
N LEU A 108 10.58 4.71 13.17
CA LEU A 108 11.15 5.59 14.20
C LEU A 108 11.76 4.82 15.38
N SER A 109 11.31 3.58 15.61
CA SER A 109 11.81 2.70 16.66
C SER A 109 11.55 1.23 16.31
N ARG A 110 12.29 0.32 16.95
CA ARG A 110 12.10 -1.13 16.84
C ARG A 110 12.43 -1.82 18.16
N SER A 111 11.74 -2.91 18.47
CA SER A 111 12.09 -3.77 19.61
C SER A 111 13.32 -4.63 19.29
N THR A 112 13.89 -5.25 20.33
CA THR A 112 14.93 -6.30 20.19
C THR A 112 14.35 -7.70 20.05
N GLU A 113 13.06 -7.87 20.34
CA GLU A 113 12.35 -9.14 20.20
C GLU A 113 12.25 -9.55 18.73
N THR A 114 12.43 -10.83 18.44
CA THR A 114 12.36 -11.38 17.08
C THR A 114 11.58 -12.69 17.11
N PHE A 115 10.96 -13.03 15.98
CA PHE A 115 10.24 -14.29 15.77
C PHE A 115 10.44 -14.75 14.34
N SER A 116 10.21 -16.04 14.09
CA SER A 116 10.24 -16.61 12.73
C SER A 116 8.86 -16.49 12.11
N LEU A 117 8.79 -15.90 10.91
CA LEU A 117 7.59 -15.73 10.12
C LEU A 117 7.79 -16.33 8.73
N TRP A 118 6.83 -17.10 8.28
CA TRP A 118 6.69 -17.42 6.86
C TRP A 118 6.08 -16.20 6.18
N ASP A 119 6.83 -15.61 5.26
CA ASP A 119 6.44 -14.40 4.54
C ASP A 119 6.29 -14.71 3.05
N ASP A 120 5.32 -14.05 2.42
CA ASP A 120 4.99 -14.23 1.02
C ASP A 120 5.09 -12.88 0.29
N CYS A 121 5.46 -12.91 -0.99
CA CYS A 121 5.56 -11.71 -1.80
C CYS A 121 4.66 -11.77 -3.04
N MET A 122 3.91 -10.70 -3.29
CA MET A 122 3.06 -10.58 -4.49
C MET A 122 3.87 -10.45 -5.78
N SER A 123 5.13 -10.01 -5.69
CA SER A 123 6.07 -10.05 -6.81
C SER A 123 6.69 -11.44 -7.02
N PHE A 124 6.33 -12.43 -6.21
CA PHE A 124 6.78 -13.80 -6.38
C PHE A 124 5.74 -14.83 -5.89
N PRO A 125 4.58 -14.91 -6.58
CA PRO A 125 3.42 -15.59 -6.05
C PRO A 125 3.54 -17.12 -5.95
N ASP A 126 4.50 -17.72 -6.65
CA ASP A 126 4.60 -19.18 -6.81
C ASP A 126 5.84 -19.81 -6.13
N LEU A 127 6.55 -19.09 -5.24
CA LEU A 127 7.70 -19.63 -4.50
C LEU A 127 7.35 -20.15 -3.10
N MET A 128 6.13 -20.63 -2.90
CA MET A 128 5.86 -21.54 -1.77
C MET A 128 6.25 -22.96 -2.18
N GLY A 129 7.47 -23.35 -1.79
CA GLY A 129 7.92 -24.74 -1.68
C GLY A 129 8.09 -25.11 -0.21
#